data_AF-A0AAW0ID55-F1
#
_entry.id   AF-A0AAW0ID55-F1
#
_cell.length_a   1.000
_cell.length_b   1.000
_cell.length_c   1.000
_cell.angle_alpha   90.00
_cell.angle_beta   90.00
_cell.angle_gamma   90.00
#
_symmetry.space_group_name_H-M   'P 1'
#
loop_
_entity.id
_entity.type
_entity.pdbx_description
1 polymer ?
#
loop_
_entity_poly.entity_id
_entity_poly.type
_entity_poly.pdbx_seq_one_letter_code
_entity_poly.pdbx_strand_id
1 'polypeptide(L)'
;MALSLEDSEGVYFVPSFNGLQAPLNDPCACASFMGLKHSTSKYHLVRAILESIAFRNKQLYDMLQKEIQIPITNIRADGGVCNNAFVMQMTSDLINARIDRPTHFDMSCLGAATLAGLAVGFWADKEELQKLRQSEMVFKPQKKWQEYEVNMENWVKAVKRSMNWYNKA
;
A
#
# COMPACT_ATOMS: atom_id res chain seq x y z
N MET A 1 -16.48 -9.37 2.66
CA MET A 1 -16.81 -8.56 1.46
C MET A 1 -15.70 -8.59 0.43
N ALA A 2 -14.44 -8.29 0.77
CA ALA A 2 -13.32 -8.49 -0.17
C ALA A 2 -12.86 -9.96 -0.22
N LEU A 3 -12.81 -10.62 0.95
CA LEU A 3 -12.49 -12.05 1.08
C LEU A 3 -13.63 -13.01 0.69
N SER A 4 -14.80 -12.49 0.29
CA SER A 4 -15.93 -13.35 -0.13
C SER A 4 -15.82 -13.81 -1.59
N LEU A 5 -14.81 -13.34 -2.32
CA LEU A 5 -14.44 -13.79 -3.65
C LEU A 5 -12.99 -14.28 -3.61
N GLU A 6 -12.56 -15.08 -4.58
CA GLU A 6 -11.17 -15.52 -4.70
C GLU A 6 -10.27 -14.47 -5.37
N ASP A 7 -10.82 -13.69 -6.31
CA ASP A 7 -10.17 -12.57 -7.01
C ASP A 7 -11.18 -11.49 -7.45
N SER A 8 -10.70 -10.46 -8.15
CA SER A 8 -11.51 -9.39 -8.75
C SER A 8 -12.01 -9.72 -10.16
N GLU A 9 -11.84 -10.94 -10.64
CA GLU A 9 -12.19 -11.46 -11.97
C GLU A 9 -11.68 -10.58 -13.15
N GLY A 10 -10.52 -9.95 -12.96
CA GLY A 10 -9.91 -9.06 -13.95
C GLY A 10 -10.45 -7.63 -13.94
N VAL A 11 -11.17 -7.24 -12.88
CA VAL A 11 -11.52 -5.84 -12.63
C VAL A 11 -10.37 -5.16 -11.89
N TYR A 12 -9.89 -4.05 -12.43
CA TYR A 12 -8.80 -3.28 -11.85
C TYR A 12 -9.25 -1.86 -11.54
N PHE A 13 -8.89 -1.37 -10.36
CA PHE A 13 -9.10 0.01 -9.96
C PHE A 13 -7.78 0.79 -9.97
N VAL A 14 -7.82 2.01 -10.52
CA VAL A 14 -6.70 2.96 -10.46
C VAL A 14 -7.12 4.17 -9.60
N PRO A 15 -6.53 4.37 -8.41
CA PRO A 15 -6.96 5.39 -7.44
C PRO A 15 -6.37 6.79 -7.71
N SER A 16 -6.44 7.29 -8.94
CA SER A 16 -5.89 8.58 -9.37
C SER A 16 -6.89 9.75 -9.23
N PHE A 17 -7.50 9.88 -8.05
CA PHE A 17 -8.49 10.94 -7.80
C PHE A 17 -7.91 12.36 -7.95
N ASN A 18 -6.62 12.53 -7.62
CA ASN A 18 -5.86 13.77 -7.77
C ASN A 18 -4.64 13.55 -8.68
N GLY A 19 -4.81 12.77 -9.75
CA GLY A 19 -3.72 12.31 -10.59
C GLY A 19 -2.91 11.15 -9.99
N LEU A 20 -1.87 10.73 -10.70
CA LEU A 20 -0.91 9.71 -10.28
C LEU A 20 0.36 10.38 -9.76
N GLN A 21 0.74 10.05 -8.53
CA GLN A 21 2.02 10.46 -7.95
C GLN A 21 3.16 9.55 -8.47
N ALA A 22 4.31 9.59 -7.78
CA ALA A 22 5.44 8.71 -8.04
C ALA A 22 4.99 7.24 -8.21
N PRO A 23 5.64 6.48 -9.11
CA PRO A 23 6.73 6.90 -10.00
C PRO A 23 6.27 7.66 -11.25
N LEU A 24 4.96 7.75 -11.53
CA LEU A 24 4.47 8.21 -12.83
C LEU A 24 4.33 9.73 -12.94
N ASN A 25 4.02 10.41 -11.83
CA ASN A 25 3.94 11.88 -11.72
C ASN A 25 3.06 12.51 -12.82
N ASP A 26 1.86 11.97 -13.01
CA ASP A 26 0.87 12.45 -13.97
C ASP A 26 -0.32 13.11 -13.24
N PRO A 27 -0.36 14.45 -13.13
CA PRO A 27 -1.46 15.16 -12.48
C PRO A 27 -2.77 15.10 -13.29
N CYS A 28 -2.72 14.68 -14.55
CA CYS A 28 -3.85 14.62 -15.47
C CYS A 28 -4.51 13.23 -15.54
N ALA A 29 -4.01 12.25 -14.78
CA ALA A 29 -4.60 10.93 -14.73
C ALA A 29 -5.97 10.93 -14.00
N CYS A 30 -6.88 10.03 -14.39
CA CYS A 30 -8.21 9.93 -13.79
C CYS A 30 -8.43 8.62 -13.04
N ALA A 31 -9.15 8.69 -11.92
CA ALA A 31 -9.57 7.49 -11.22
C ALA A 31 -10.49 6.65 -12.12
N SER A 32 -10.22 5.35 -12.24
CA SER A 32 -10.92 4.51 -13.21
C SER A 32 -11.04 3.06 -12.78
N PHE A 33 -12.15 2.43 -13.18
CA PHE A 33 -12.30 0.98 -13.21
C PHE A 33 -12.09 0.48 -14.63
N MET A 34 -11.29 -0.57 -14.78
CA MET A 34 -11.02 -1.23 -16.05
C MET A 34 -11.38 -2.71 -15.93
N GLY A 35 -11.85 -3.32 -17.03
CA GLY A 35 -12.17 -4.76 -17.08
C GLY A 35 -13.56 -5.15 -16.56
N LEU A 36 -14.49 -4.20 -16.47
CA LEU A 36 -15.88 -4.48 -16.11
C LEU A 36 -16.55 -5.41 -17.13
N LYS A 37 -17.29 -6.41 -16.63
CA LYS A 37 -18.07 -7.39 -17.38
C LYS A 37 -19.54 -7.35 -16.91
N HIS A 38 -20.44 -7.96 -17.66
CA HIS A 38 -21.84 -8.10 -17.25
C HIS A 38 -22.01 -8.87 -15.92
N SER A 39 -21.06 -9.76 -15.59
CA SER A 39 -21.03 -10.51 -14.33
C SER A 39 -20.44 -9.73 -13.15
N THR A 40 -19.90 -8.52 -13.37
CA THR A 40 -19.21 -7.76 -12.33
C THR A 40 -20.18 -7.28 -11.25
N SER A 41 -20.10 -7.91 -10.08
CA SER A 41 -20.78 -7.47 -8.85
C SER A 41 -20.03 -6.39 -8.05
N LYS A 42 -20.72 -5.76 -7.09
CA LYS A 42 -20.13 -4.85 -6.09
C LYS A 42 -18.95 -5.44 -5.31
N TYR A 43 -18.92 -6.76 -5.12
CA TYR A 43 -17.84 -7.43 -4.40
C TYR A 43 -16.52 -7.37 -5.17
N HIS A 44 -16.55 -7.49 -6.50
CA HIS A 44 -15.37 -7.32 -7.35
C HIS A 44 -14.83 -5.90 -7.28
N LEU A 45 -15.73 -4.90 -7.28
CA LEU A 45 -15.33 -3.49 -7.20
C LEU A 45 -14.62 -3.18 -5.88
N VAL A 46 -15.21 -3.61 -4.75
CA VAL A 46 -14.62 -3.43 -3.42
C VAL A 46 -13.26 -4.13 -3.32
N ARG A 47 -13.17 -5.35 -3.85
CA ARG A 47 -11.92 -6.08 -3.88
C ARG A 47 -10.86 -5.38 -4.74
N ALA A 48 -11.20 -4.98 -5.97
CA ALA A 48 -10.30 -4.26 -6.87
C ALA A 48 -9.77 -2.94 -6.25
N ILE A 49 -10.60 -2.23 -5.49
CA ILE A 49 -10.15 -1.04 -4.72
C ILE A 49 -9.07 -1.43 -3.72
N LEU A 50 -9.27 -2.48 -2.91
CA LEU A 50 -8.28 -2.88 -1.91
C LEU A 50 -7.01 -3.47 -2.54
N GLU A 51 -7.16 -4.29 -3.60
CA GLU A 51 -6.03 -4.81 -4.37
C GLU A 51 -5.19 -3.67 -4.97
N SER A 52 -5.83 -2.59 -5.44
CA SER A 52 -5.13 -1.42 -5.99
C SER A 52 -4.16 -0.79 -5.00
N ILE A 53 -4.47 -0.81 -3.69
CA ILE A 53 -3.57 -0.30 -2.65
C ILE A 53 -2.32 -1.18 -2.58
N ALA A 54 -2.49 -2.50 -2.56
CA ALA A 54 -1.37 -3.45 -2.52
C ALA A 54 -0.51 -3.36 -3.79
N PHE A 55 -1.13 -3.21 -4.97
CA PHE A 55 -0.41 -2.99 -6.22
C PHE A 55 0.36 -1.65 -6.23
N ARG A 56 -0.22 -0.57 -5.70
CA ARG A 56 0.50 0.72 -5.53
C ARG A 56 1.68 0.58 -4.58
N ASN A 57 1.52 -0.12 -3.46
CA ASN A 57 2.62 -0.39 -2.53
C ASN A 57 3.76 -1.16 -3.21
N LYS A 58 3.43 -2.20 -3.98
CA LYS A 58 4.41 -2.97 -4.76
C LYS A 58 5.14 -2.10 -5.78
N GLN A 59 4.41 -1.27 -6.54
CA GLN A 59 5.00 -0.36 -7.52
C GLN A 59 5.99 0.62 -6.87
N LEU A 60 5.65 1.19 -5.71
CA LEU A 60 6.53 2.08 -4.96
C LEU A 60 7.73 1.33 -4.37
N TYR A 61 7.52 0.12 -3.86
CA TYR A 61 8.59 -0.73 -3.34
C TYR A 61 9.62 -1.07 -4.43
N ASP A 62 9.16 -1.48 -5.62
CA ASP A 62 10.05 -1.82 -6.74
C ASP A 62 10.80 -0.58 -7.28
N MET A 63 10.18 0.60 -7.21
CA MET A 63 10.86 1.87 -7.49
C MET A 63 11.95 2.13 -6.46
N LEU A 64 11.62 2.09 -5.17
CA LEU A 64 12.56 2.31 -4.07
C LEU A 64 13.77 1.38 -4.18
N GLN A 65 13.55 0.09 -4.42
CA GLN A 65 14.64 -0.88 -4.58
C GLN A 65 15.60 -0.56 -5.73
N LYS A 66 15.13 0.11 -6.79
CA LYS A 66 15.99 0.53 -7.91
C LYS A 66 16.77 1.79 -7.62
N GLU A 67 16.25 2.67 -6.77
CA GLU A 67 16.85 3.97 -6.45
C GLU A 67 17.82 3.89 -5.28
N ILE A 68 17.57 3.01 -4.30
CA ILE A 68 18.41 2.88 -3.12
C ILE A 68 19.46 1.77 -3.32
N GLN A 69 20.70 2.06 -2.94
CA GLN A 69 21.80 1.07 -2.98
C GLN A 69 21.93 0.28 -1.67
N ILE A 70 20.90 0.33 -0.80
CA ILE A 70 20.89 -0.33 0.50
C ILE A 70 19.79 -1.40 0.55
N PRO A 71 20.03 -2.56 1.17
CA PRO A 71 19.01 -3.58 1.28
C PRO A 71 17.90 -3.14 2.24
N ILE A 72 16.64 -3.32 1.81
CA ILE A 72 15.47 -3.14 2.69
C ILE A 72 15.40 -4.34 3.63
N THR A 73 15.66 -4.11 4.91
CA THR A 73 15.73 -5.19 5.92
C THR A 73 14.43 -5.38 6.69
N ASN A 74 13.69 -4.30 6.95
CA ASN A 74 12.46 -4.29 7.72
C ASN A 74 11.47 -3.30 7.11
N ILE A 75 10.20 -3.71 7.01
CA ILE A 75 9.11 -2.84 6.58
C ILE A 75 8.12 -2.72 7.74
N ARG A 76 7.77 -1.47 8.06
CA ARG A 76 6.79 -1.14 9.07
C ARG A 76 5.65 -0.41 8.39
N ALA A 77 4.44 -0.63 8.88
CA ALA A 77 3.24 0.00 8.32
C ALA A 77 2.41 0.63 9.44
N ASP A 78 1.88 1.83 9.16
CA ASP A 78 1.04 2.61 10.07
C ASP A 78 -0.11 3.31 9.32
N GLY A 79 -1.00 3.97 10.07
CA GLY A 79 -2.18 4.63 9.52
C GLY A 79 -3.38 3.70 9.32
N GLY A 80 -4.55 4.31 9.05
CA GLY A 80 -5.83 3.62 9.12
C GLY A 80 -5.99 2.43 8.18
N VAL A 81 -5.35 2.46 7.00
CA VAL A 81 -5.41 1.35 6.02
C VAL A 81 -4.74 0.09 6.56
N CYS A 82 -3.76 0.21 7.45
CA CYS A 82 -3.04 -0.93 8.02
C CYS A 82 -3.91 -1.82 8.93
N ASN A 83 -5.10 -1.34 9.32
CA ASN A 83 -6.11 -2.16 9.99
C ASN A 83 -6.71 -3.22 9.06
N ASN A 84 -6.61 -3.04 7.74
CA ASN A 84 -7.10 -4.00 6.78
C ASN A 84 -6.08 -5.12 6.54
N ALA A 85 -6.29 -6.25 7.23
CA ALA A 85 -5.41 -7.43 7.12
C ALA A 85 -5.29 -7.98 5.69
N PHE A 86 -6.31 -7.84 4.83
CA PHE A 86 -6.23 -8.26 3.43
C PHE A 86 -5.21 -7.43 2.66
N VAL A 87 -5.26 -6.10 2.77
CA VAL A 87 -4.29 -5.21 2.11
C VAL A 87 -2.88 -5.48 2.64
N MET A 88 -2.74 -5.68 3.95
CA MET A 88 -1.44 -5.95 4.55
C MET A 88 -0.83 -7.28 4.11
N GLN A 89 -1.63 -8.35 4.10
CA GLN A 89 -1.20 -9.66 3.67
C GLN A 89 -0.82 -9.67 2.19
N MET A 90 -1.69 -9.13 1.32
CA MET A 90 -1.42 -9.07 -0.12
C MET A 90 -0.20 -8.18 -0.43
N THR A 91 -0.01 -7.08 0.30
CA THR A 91 1.20 -6.25 0.16
C THR A 91 2.44 -7.04 0.53
N SER A 92 2.41 -7.78 1.65
CA SER A 92 3.52 -8.65 2.09
C SER A 92 3.84 -9.74 1.05
N ASP A 93 2.82 -10.36 0.48
CA ASP A 93 2.97 -11.36 -0.59
C ASP A 93 3.61 -10.75 -1.85
N LEU A 94 3.12 -9.60 -2.32
CA LEU A 94 3.60 -8.94 -3.54
C LEU A 94 5.05 -8.47 -3.45
N ILE A 95 5.43 -7.87 -2.32
CA ILE A 95 6.80 -7.38 -2.11
C ILE A 95 7.75 -8.48 -1.64
N ASN A 96 7.21 -9.66 -1.31
CA ASN A 96 7.94 -10.80 -0.76
C ASN A 96 8.79 -10.44 0.47
N ALA A 97 8.22 -9.65 1.38
CA ALA A 97 8.90 -9.21 2.61
C ALA A 97 7.91 -9.14 3.78
N ARG A 98 8.46 -9.20 5.00
CA ARG A 98 7.67 -9.12 6.23
C ARG A 98 7.25 -7.67 6.49
N ILE A 99 6.02 -7.48 6.94
CA ILE A 99 5.51 -6.17 7.35
C ILE A 99 5.08 -6.23 8.81
N ASP A 100 5.66 -5.34 9.62
CA ASP A 100 5.38 -5.23 11.06
C ASP A 100 4.43 -4.06 11.32
N ARG A 101 3.25 -4.37 11.87
CA ARG A 101 2.23 -3.42 12.30
C ARG A 101 2.29 -3.23 13.83
N PRO A 102 2.45 -1.98 14.32
CA PRO A 102 2.46 -1.70 15.75
C PRO A 102 1.05 -1.71 16.36
N THR A 103 0.98 -1.86 17.69
CA THR A 103 -0.27 -1.81 18.48
C THR A 103 -0.94 -0.44 18.46
N HIS A 104 -0.15 0.63 18.32
CA HIS A 104 -0.65 2.00 18.19
C HIS A 104 -0.56 2.44 16.73
N PHE A 105 -1.72 2.72 16.12
CA PHE A 105 -1.83 2.95 14.69
C PHE A 105 -1.51 4.39 14.25
N ASP A 106 -1.63 5.35 15.18
CA ASP A 106 -1.33 6.76 14.90
C ASP A 106 0.12 7.09 15.27
N MET A 107 1.03 6.63 14.41
CA MET A 107 2.44 6.93 14.52
C MET A 107 2.75 8.41 14.26
N SER A 108 1.83 9.15 13.63
CA SER A 108 1.99 10.58 13.36
C SER A 108 1.89 11.39 14.66
N CYS A 109 0.83 11.17 15.44
CA CYS A 109 0.69 11.79 16.76
C CYS A 109 1.83 11.36 17.71
N LEU A 110 2.19 10.07 17.70
CA LEU A 110 3.30 9.58 18.50
C LEU A 110 4.62 10.27 18.10
N GLY A 111 4.90 10.40 16.81
CA GLY A 111 6.09 11.10 16.31
C GLY A 111 6.18 12.54 16.82
N ALA A 112 5.09 13.31 16.71
CA ALA A 112 5.03 14.69 17.21
C ALA A 112 5.25 14.75 18.74
N ALA A 113 4.59 13.87 19.49
CA ALA A 113 4.76 13.78 20.94
C ALA A 113 6.19 13.43 21.33
N THR A 114 6.80 12.43 20.69
CA THR A 114 8.19 12.01 20.99
C THR A 114 9.21 13.12 20.75
N LEU A 115 9.08 13.88 19.66
CA LEU A 115 9.96 15.02 19.39
C LEU A 115 9.83 16.11 20.45
N ALA A 116 8.59 16.49 20.81
CA ALA A 116 8.35 17.49 21.84
C ALA A 116 8.83 17.00 23.22
N GLY A 117 8.55 15.74 23.55
CA GLY A 117 8.92 15.13 24.83
C GLY A 117 10.42 15.03 25.03
N LEU A 118 11.19 14.70 23.99
CA LEU A 118 12.66 14.75 24.05
C LEU A 118 13.16 16.17 24.28
N ALA A 119 12.57 17.17 23.62
CA ALA A 119 13.00 18.57 23.73
C ALA A 119 12.79 19.16 25.14
N VAL A 120 11.75 18.71 25.85
CA VAL A 120 11.44 19.18 27.22
C VAL A 120 11.94 18.24 28.32
N GLY A 121 12.64 17.15 27.96
CA GLY A 121 13.17 16.17 28.91
C GLY A 121 12.11 15.26 29.55
N PHE A 122 10.94 15.11 28.92
CA PHE A 122 9.94 14.11 29.33
C PHE A 122 10.44 12.68 29.12
N TRP A 123 11.16 12.45 28.02
CA TRP A 123 11.97 11.25 27.79
C TRP A 123 13.44 11.63 27.82
N ALA A 124 14.27 10.75 28.37
CA ALA A 124 15.70 11.00 28.54
C ALA A 124 16.46 10.91 27.22
N ASP A 125 16.16 9.91 26.41
CA ASP A 125 16.92 9.59 25.19
C ASP A 125 16.11 8.76 24.17
N LYS A 126 16.76 8.41 23.06
CA LYS A 126 16.15 7.60 22.00
C LYS A 126 16.01 6.14 22.42
N GLU A 127 16.86 5.63 23.31
CA GLU A 127 16.81 4.27 23.83
C GLU A 127 15.54 4.03 24.64
N GLU A 128 15.10 5.02 25.43
CA GLU A 128 13.83 4.98 26.16
C GLU A 128 12.64 4.86 25.19
N LEU A 129 12.64 5.65 24.11
CA LEU A 129 11.60 5.60 23.08
C LEU A 129 11.54 4.26 22.35
N GLN A 130 12.69 3.62 22.11
CA GLN A 130 12.73 2.31 21.45
C GLN A 130 11.99 1.23 22.24
N LYS A 131 12.01 1.31 23.57
CA LYS A 131 11.33 0.36 24.48
C LYS A 131 9.81 0.51 24.47
N LEU A 132 9.29 1.68 24.06
CA LEU A 132 7.85 1.93 23.98
C LEU A 132 7.21 1.24 22.77
N ARG A 133 8.00 0.87 21.76
CA ARG A 133 7.48 0.26 20.55
C ARG A 133 7.05 -1.18 20.81
N GLN A 134 5.77 -1.46 20.58
CA GLN A 134 5.20 -2.81 20.63
C GLN A 134 4.66 -3.20 19.26
N SER A 135 5.07 -4.39 18.80
CA SER A 135 4.51 -5.01 17.59
C SER A 135 3.21 -5.72 17.96
N GLU A 136 2.16 -5.50 17.18
CA GLU A 136 0.88 -6.18 17.33
C GLU A 136 0.82 -7.40 16.41
N MET A 137 1.17 -7.19 15.13
CA MET A 137 1.03 -8.21 14.10
C MET A 137 2.16 -8.10 13.07
N VAL A 138 2.75 -9.25 12.75
CA VAL A 138 3.75 -9.38 11.68
C VAL A 138 3.17 -10.21 10.55
N PHE A 139 2.92 -9.55 9.41
CA PHE A 139 2.52 -10.19 8.17
C PHE A 139 3.76 -10.79 7.51
N LYS A 140 3.71 -12.07 7.18
CA LYS A 140 4.75 -12.78 6.44
C LYS A 140 4.18 -13.19 5.08
N PRO A 141 4.99 -13.23 4.01
CA PRO A 141 4.53 -13.73 2.72
C PRO A 141 3.96 -15.14 2.89
N GLN A 142 2.72 -15.33 2.46
CA GLN A 142 1.99 -16.61 2.44
C GLN A 142 1.92 -17.19 1.03
N LYS A 143 1.94 -16.32 0.01
CA LYS A 143 1.96 -16.70 -1.40
C LYS A 143 3.23 -16.22 -2.09
N LYS A 144 3.61 -16.90 -3.17
CA LYS A 144 4.71 -16.44 -4.01
C LYS A 144 4.25 -15.23 -4.81
N TRP A 145 5.07 -14.18 -4.88
CA TRP A 145 4.70 -12.96 -5.61
C TRP A 145 4.40 -13.24 -7.09
N GLN A 146 5.01 -14.28 -7.68
CA GLN A 146 4.79 -14.72 -9.06
C GLN A 146 3.33 -15.14 -9.32
N GLU A 147 2.59 -15.55 -8.30
CA GLU A 147 1.15 -15.86 -8.43
C GLU A 147 0.33 -14.62 -8.80
N TYR A 148 0.87 -13.42 -8.54
CA TYR A 148 0.22 -12.14 -8.84
C TYR A 148 0.79 -11.45 -10.09
N GLU A 149 1.74 -12.07 -10.80
CA GLU A 149 2.47 -11.42 -11.91
C GLU A 149 1.49 -10.93 -12.99
N VAL A 150 0.58 -11.79 -13.44
CA VAL A 150 -0.45 -11.45 -14.42
C VAL A 150 -1.39 -10.35 -13.91
N ASN A 151 -1.78 -10.38 -12.63
CA ASN A 151 -2.61 -9.34 -12.05
C ASN A 151 -1.88 -7.99 -12.01
N MET A 152 -0.61 -7.99 -11.63
CA MET A 152 0.22 -6.80 -11.56
C MET A 152 0.45 -6.20 -12.95
N GLU A 153 0.74 -7.03 -13.96
CA GLU A 153 0.90 -6.58 -15.35
C GLU A 153 -0.37 -5.93 -15.90
N ASN A 154 -1.53 -6.56 -15.67
CA ASN A 154 -2.81 -6.02 -16.10
C ASN A 154 -3.20 -4.76 -15.34
N TRP A 155 -2.88 -4.68 -14.04
CA TRP A 155 -3.06 -3.46 -13.27
C TRP A 155 -2.15 -2.33 -13.77
N VAL A 156 -0.89 -2.60 -14.10
CA VAL A 156 0.02 -1.62 -14.73
C VAL A 156 -0.53 -1.15 -16.08
N LYS A 157 -1.13 -2.06 -16.87
CA LYS A 157 -1.83 -1.69 -18.10
C LYS A 157 -3.02 -0.77 -17.82
N ALA A 158 -3.82 -1.03 -16.78
CA ALA A 158 -4.91 -0.15 -16.37
C ALA A 158 -4.39 1.24 -15.96
N VAL A 159 -3.29 1.31 -15.19
CA VAL A 159 -2.62 2.57 -14.82
C VAL A 159 -2.23 3.35 -16.06
N LYS A 160 -1.55 2.73 -17.02
CA LYS A 160 -1.17 3.40 -18.28
C LYS A 160 -2.37 3.94 -19.06
N ARG A 161 -3.52 3.27 -19.02
CA ARG A 161 -4.75 3.72 -19.69
C ARG A 161 -5.46 4.86 -18.96
N SER A 162 -5.19 5.05 -17.67
CA SER A 162 -5.76 6.15 -16.87
C SER A 162 -5.01 7.47 -17.04
N MET A 163 -3.81 7.44 -17.63
CA MET A 163 -2.91 8.59 -17.77
C MET A 163 -3.36 9.58 -18.85
N ASN A 164 -2.95 10.85 -18.71
CA ASN A 164 -3.22 11.95 -19.65
C ASN A 164 -4.72 12.06 -20.02
N TRP A 165 -5.59 11.81 -19.05
CA TRP A 165 -7.04 11.79 -19.29
C TRP A 165 -7.62 13.21 -19.34
N TYR A 166 -7.26 14.05 -18.37
CA TYR A 166 -7.65 15.45 -18.34
C TYR A 166 -6.65 16.30 -19.11
N ASN A 167 -7.12 17.43 -19.66
CA ASN A 167 -6.22 18.43 -20.22
C ASN A 167 -5.48 19.16 -19.09
N LYS A 168 -4.21 19.52 -19.31
CA LYS A 168 -3.53 20.47 -18.42
C LYS A 168 -4.26 21.82 -18.49
N ALA A 169 -4.70 22.31 -17.34
CA ALA A 169 -5.25 23.66 -17.21
C ALA A 169 -4.17 24.72 -17.49
#